data_AF-A0A379VKE6-F1
#
_entry.id   AF-A0A379VKE6-F1
#
_cell.length_a   1.000
_cell.length_b   1.000
_cell.length_c   1.000
_cell.angle_alpha   90.00
_cell.angle_beta   90.00
_cell.angle_gamma   90.00
#
_symmetry.space_group_name_H-M   'P 1'
#
loop_
_entity.id
_entity.type
_entity.pdbx_description
1 polymer ?
#
loop_
_entity_poly.entity_id
_entity_poly.type
_entity_poly.pdbx_seq_one_letter_code
_entity_poly.pdbx_strand_id
1 'polypeptide(L)'
;MMSLPKVTVRSMPAMAARVPMPLKSTVPAVWCRGKKYMLSLTWNAPMEAFTEKDQFFHGVGVDGVYLPFHKANQFLGMDALPTFIANDVIKMPDVPRYTAEYRKHLSEIFA
;
A
#
# COMPACT_ATOMS: atom_id res chain seq x y z
N MET A 1 19.32 62.25 4.98
CA MET A 1 19.33 61.45 3.74
C MET A 1 19.79 60.06 4.14
N MET A 2 19.00 58.99 4.23
CA MET A 2 17.64 58.65 3.85
C MET A 2 17.13 57.62 4.90
N SER A 3 15.90 57.77 5.42
CA SER A 3 15.31 56.72 6.26
C SER A 3 14.80 55.59 5.37
N LEU A 4 15.23 54.36 5.66
CA LEU A 4 14.72 53.16 5.00
C LEU A 4 13.23 52.95 5.35
N PRO A 5 12.34 52.70 4.36
CA PRO A 5 10.95 52.39 4.65
C PRO A 5 10.84 50.99 5.26
N LYS A 6 10.17 50.88 6.42
CA LYS A 6 9.78 49.60 7.02
C LYS A 6 8.75 48.93 6.10
N VAL A 7 9.11 47.77 5.55
CA VAL A 7 8.18 46.90 4.83
C VAL A 7 7.27 46.22 5.86
N THR A 8 6.02 46.67 5.93
CA THR A 8 4.97 45.96 6.69
C THR A 8 4.57 44.73 5.89
N VAL A 9 4.98 43.54 6.32
CA VAL A 9 4.44 42.27 5.81
C VAL A 9 2.97 42.20 6.23
N ARG A 10 2.07 42.45 5.28
CA ARG A 10 0.64 42.17 5.45
C ARG A 10 0.50 40.65 5.46
N SER A 11 0.13 40.07 6.61
CA SER A 11 -0.24 38.67 6.71
C SER A 11 -1.42 38.42 5.75
N MET A 12 -1.16 37.64 4.70
CA MET A 12 -2.22 37.10 3.85
C MET A 12 -2.96 36.06 4.69
N PRO A 13 -4.29 36.15 4.85
CA PRO A 13 -5.04 35.05 5.45
C PRO A 13 -4.90 33.85 4.51
N ALA A 14 -4.40 32.73 5.03
CA ALA A 14 -4.43 31.46 4.31
C ALA A 14 -5.89 31.13 4.03
N MET A 15 -6.33 31.37 2.79
CA MET A 15 -7.65 30.98 2.31
C MET A 15 -7.61 29.47 2.10
N ALA A 16 -7.70 28.72 3.20
CA ALA A 16 -8.02 27.30 3.16
C ALA A 16 -9.48 27.19 2.72
N ALA A 17 -9.72 27.33 1.42
CA ALA A 17 -10.95 26.91 0.79
C ALA A 17 -11.06 25.39 1.00
N ARG A 18 -11.65 24.99 2.14
CA ARG A 18 -12.22 23.65 2.28
C ARG A 18 -13.39 23.62 1.32
N VAL A 19 -13.12 23.29 0.06
CA VAL A 19 -14.14 22.75 -0.82
C VAL A 19 -14.66 21.51 -0.09
N PRO A 20 -15.93 21.47 0.34
CA PRO A 20 -16.51 20.25 0.84
C PRO A 20 -16.62 19.35 -0.39
N MET A 21 -15.61 18.50 -0.63
CA MET A 21 -15.83 17.38 -1.52
C MET A 21 -16.93 16.55 -0.86
N PRO A 22 -18.08 16.35 -1.50
CA PRO A 22 -18.96 15.30 -1.04
C PRO A 22 -18.15 14.01 -1.19
N LEU A 23 -17.89 13.28 -0.10
CA LEU A 23 -17.62 11.85 -0.19
C LEU A 23 -18.91 11.21 -0.73
N LYS A 24 -19.21 11.44 -2.02
CA LYS A 24 -20.02 10.50 -2.77
C LYS A 24 -19.19 9.23 -2.70
N SER A 25 -19.72 8.22 -1.99
CA SER A 25 -19.17 6.86 -1.99
C SER A 25 -18.65 6.57 -3.38
N THR A 26 -17.34 6.46 -3.56
CA THR A 26 -16.77 6.38 -4.90
C THR A 26 -17.39 5.17 -5.55
N VAL A 27 -18.20 5.37 -6.59
CA VAL A 27 -18.83 4.24 -7.30
C VAL A 27 -17.67 3.46 -7.90
N PRO A 28 -17.45 2.19 -7.51
CA PRO A 28 -16.32 1.44 -8.04
C PRO A 28 -16.48 1.33 -9.56
N ALA A 29 -15.40 1.60 -10.26
CA ALA A 29 -15.28 1.47 -11.70
C ALA A 29 -15.25 -0.03 -12.03
N VAL A 30 -16.41 -0.67 -12.06
CA VAL A 30 -16.61 -2.13 -12.05
C VAL A 30 -16.31 -2.84 -13.38
N TRP A 31 -15.29 -2.37 -14.10
CA TRP A 31 -14.91 -2.87 -15.43
C TRP A 31 -14.40 -4.30 -15.42
N CYS A 32 -13.80 -4.74 -14.31
CA CYS A 32 -13.11 -6.03 -14.19
C CYS A 32 -13.81 -7.00 -13.23
N ARG A 33 -15.14 -6.89 -13.05
CA ARG A 33 -15.91 -7.82 -12.20
C ARG A 33 -15.61 -9.28 -12.54
N GLY A 34 -15.46 -10.10 -11.50
CA GLY A 34 -15.20 -11.54 -11.63
C GLY A 34 -13.74 -11.90 -11.94
N LYS A 35 -12.88 -10.91 -12.22
CA LYS A 35 -11.43 -11.14 -12.30
C LYS A 35 -10.83 -11.13 -10.90
N LYS A 36 -9.84 -12.00 -10.70
CA LYS A 36 -9.06 -12.07 -9.46
C LYS A 36 -7.64 -11.56 -9.69
N TYR A 37 -7.01 -11.04 -8.65
CA TYR A 37 -5.59 -10.68 -8.66
C TYR A 37 -4.89 -11.29 -7.44
N MET A 38 -3.59 -11.51 -7.55
CA MET A 38 -2.74 -12.01 -6.48
C MET A 38 -1.49 -11.14 -6.41
N LEU A 39 -1.01 -10.83 -5.20
CA LEU A 39 0.28 -10.18 -5.01
C LEU A 39 1.36 -11.25 -4.78
N SER A 40 2.46 -11.14 -5.52
CA SER A 40 3.67 -11.94 -5.32
C SER A 40 4.82 -10.97 -5.05
N LEU A 41 5.27 -10.91 -3.81
CA LEU A 41 6.16 -9.87 -3.31
C LEU A 41 7.52 -10.44 -2.90
N THR A 42 8.56 -9.62 -3.00
CA THR A 42 9.91 -9.94 -2.49
C THR A 42 10.40 -8.77 -1.65
N TRP A 43 10.74 -9.02 -0.40
CA TRP A 43 11.18 -8.02 0.56
C TRP A 43 12.45 -8.46 1.28
N ASN A 44 13.31 -7.50 1.60
CA ASN A 44 14.43 -7.72 2.49
C ASN A 44 14.05 -7.55 3.97
N ALA A 45 12.86 -7.02 4.28
CA ALA A 45 12.40 -6.99 5.65
C ALA A 45 11.99 -8.40 6.10
N PRO A 46 12.30 -8.78 7.34
CA PRO A 46 11.85 -10.03 7.92
C PRO A 46 10.32 -9.99 8.13
N MET A 47 9.68 -11.15 8.26
CA MET A 47 8.21 -11.26 8.36
C MET A 47 7.66 -10.52 9.60
N GLU A 48 8.42 -10.57 10.69
CA GLU A 48 8.12 -9.99 11.99
C GLU A 48 7.92 -8.47 11.90
N ALA A 49 8.58 -7.81 10.95
CA ALA A 49 8.38 -6.37 10.72
C ALA A 49 6.93 -6.03 10.37
N PHE A 50 6.22 -6.97 9.73
CA PHE A 50 4.82 -6.83 9.30
C PHE A 50 3.82 -7.32 10.34
N THR A 51 4.16 -8.35 11.13
CA THR A 51 3.21 -9.02 12.05
C THR A 51 3.29 -8.51 13.49
N GLU A 52 4.45 -8.07 13.96
CA GLU A 52 4.64 -7.61 15.34
C GLU A 52 4.17 -6.16 15.53
N LYS A 53 3.44 -5.91 16.62
CA LYS A 53 2.78 -4.61 16.88
C LYS A 53 3.74 -3.49 17.28
N ASP A 54 4.86 -3.88 17.87
CA ASP A 54 5.95 -3.06 18.35
C ASP A 54 7.03 -2.82 17.28
N GLN A 55 6.89 -3.44 16.10
CA GLN A 55 7.74 -3.21 14.94
C GLN A 55 7.20 -2.09 14.03
N PHE A 56 7.96 -1.81 12.97
CA PHE A 56 7.77 -0.67 12.06
C PHE A 56 6.36 -0.55 11.45
N PHE A 57 5.73 -1.67 11.07
CA PHE A 57 4.39 -1.65 10.48
C PHE A 57 3.26 -1.82 11.50
N HIS A 58 3.56 -1.80 12.80
CA HIS A 58 2.57 -1.87 13.87
C HIS A 58 1.62 -3.10 13.78
N GLY A 59 2.13 -4.22 13.26
CA GLY A 59 1.37 -5.48 13.17
C GLY A 59 0.17 -5.44 12.22
N VAL A 60 0.13 -4.50 11.26
CA VAL A 60 -0.97 -4.42 10.27
C VAL A 60 -0.93 -5.57 9.25
N GLY A 61 0.14 -6.37 9.23
CA GLY A 61 0.36 -7.43 8.26
C GLY A 61 0.74 -6.92 6.87
N VAL A 62 1.08 -7.85 5.98
CA VAL A 62 1.51 -7.54 4.61
C VAL A 62 0.39 -6.86 3.81
N ASP A 63 -0.82 -7.42 3.85
CA ASP A 63 -1.97 -6.84 3.13
C ASP A 63 -2.39 -5.47 3.69
N GLY A 64 -2.10 -5.19 4.97
CA GLY A 64 -2.29 -3.87 5.58
C GLY A 64 -1.34 -2.83 5.00
N VAL A 65 -0.06 -3.19 4.80
CA VAL A 65 0.92 -2.33 4.11
C VAL A 65 0.51 -2.10 2.65
N TYR A 66 -0.05 -3.13 2.00
CA TYR A 66 -0.50 -3.06 0.61
C TYR A 66 -1.98 -2.64 0.44
N LEU A 67 -2.63 -2.13 1.49
CA LEU A 67 -4.00 -1.63 1.45
C LEU A 67 -4.31 -0.71 0.25
N PRO A 68 -3.48 0.33 -0.06
CA PRO A 68 -3.77 1.19 -1.21
C PRO A 68 -3.75 0.41 -2.54
N PHE A 69 -2.88 -0.59 -2.67
CA PHE A 69 -2.81 -1.44 -3.85
C PHE A 69 -4.03 -2.36 -3.95
N HIS A 70 -4.45 -2.97 -2.84
CA HIS A 70 -5.67 -3.76 -2.81
C HIS A 70 -6.90 -2.91 -3.16
N LYS A 71 -6.98 -1.68 -2.65
CA LYS A 71 -8.11 -0.77 -2.91
C LYS A 71 -8.15 -0.28 -4.35
N ALA A 72 -6.99 -0.07 -5.00
CA ALA A 72 -6.95 0.26 -6.41
C ALA A 72 -7.53 -0.88 -7.29
N ASN A 73 -7.21 -2.15 -6.97
CA ASN A 73 -7.75 -3.29 -7.69
C ASN A 73 -9.24 -3.55 -7.37
N GLN A 74 -9.64 -3.38 -6.10
CA GLN A 74 -11.05 -3.44 -5.70
C GLN A 74 -11.89 -2.34 -6.35
N PHE A 75 -11.30 -1.16 -6.58
CA PHE A 75 -11.96 -0.07 -7.30
C PHE A 75 -12.29 -0.47 -8.74
N LEU A 76 -11.45 -1.30 -9.37
CA LEU A 76 -11.71 -1.89 -10.69
C LEU A 76 -12.75 -3.04 -10.65
N GLY A 77 -13.17 -3.46 -9.46
CA GLY A 77 -14.10 -4.57 -9.24
C GLY A 77 -13.45 -5.95 -9.18
N MET A 78 -12.15 -6.04 -8.92
CA MET A 78 -11.43 -7.32 -8.81
C MET A 78 -11.37 -7.84 -7.36
N ASP A 79 -11.33 -9.16 -7.22
CA ASP A 79 -11.19 -9.84 -5.92
C ASP A 79 -9.74 -10.27 -5.66
N ALA A 80 -9.29 -10.13 -4.41
CA ALA A 80 -7.95 -10.52 -4.01
C ALA A 80 -7.85 -12.04 -3.77
N LEU A 81 -6.76 -12.63 -4.24
CA LEU A 81 -6.28 -13.95 -3.84
C LEU A 81 -5.22 -13.81 -2.74
N PRO A 82 -4.97 -14.87 -1.95
CA PRO A 82 -3.95 -14.85 -0.90
C PRO A 82 -2.59 -14.37 -1.42
N THR A 83 -2.03 -13.36 -0.76
CA THR A 83 -0.72 -12.79 -1.08
C THR A 83 0.40 -13.78 -0.79
N PHE A 84 1.37 -13.88 -1.70
CA PHE A 84 2.65 -14.54 -1.46
C PHE A 84 3.73 -13.50 -1.23
N ILE A 85 4.62 -13.74 -0.25
CA ILE A 85 5.77 -12.89 0.03
C ILE A 85 7.00 -13.73 0.38
N ALA A 86 8.13 -13.37 -0.20
CA ALA A 86 9.44 -13.87 0.21
C ALA A 86 10.17 -12.78 1.01
N ASN A 87 10.59 -13.10 2.23
CA ASN A 87 11.28 -12.19 3.16
C ASN A 87 12.79 -12.49 3.24
N ASP A 88 13.56 -11.50 3.73
CA ASP A 88 15.03 -11.53 3.89
C ASP A 88 15.83 -11.90 2.63
N VAL A 89 15.30 -11.60 1.45
CA VAL A 89 15.86 -12.08 0.16
C VAL A 89 17.27 -11.56 -0.17
N ILE A 90 17.77 -10.51 0.50
CA ILE A 90 19.13 -9.99 0.30
C ILE A 90 20.07 -10.47 1.41
N LYS A 91 19.64 -10.41 2.67
CA LYS A 91 20.47 -10.81 3.82
C LYS A 91 20.63 -12.33 3.92
N MET A 92 19.59 -13.10 3.61
CA MET A 92 19.56 -14.56 3.71
C MET A 92 18.86 -15.16 2.48
N PRO A 93 19.47 -15.07 1.28
CA PRO A 93 18.84 -15.54 0.06
C PRO A 93 18.69 -17.08 0.04
N ASP A 94 17.47 -17.56 -0.19
CA ASP A 94 17.16 -18.99 -0.33
C ASP A 94 16.19 -19.26 -1.50
N VAL A 95 16.71 -19.12 -2.72
CA VAL A 95 15.93 -19.27 -3.97
C VAL A 95 15.24 -20.63 -4.10
N PRO A 96 15.89 -21.77 -3.78
CA PRO A 96 15.22 -23.08 -3.86
C PRO A 96 13.99 -23.16 -2.96
N ARG A 97 14.08 -22.66 -1.71
CA ARG A 97 12.95 -22.63 -0.78
C ARG A 97 11.83 -21.75 -1.30
N TYR A 98 12.12 -20.52 -1.70
CA TYR A 98 11.10 -19.60 -2.23
C TYR A 98 10.37 -20.19 -3.45
N THR A 99 11.12 -20.88 -4.32
CA THR A 99 10.54 -21.55 -5.49
C THR A 99 9.60 -22.67 -5.09
N ALA A 100 9.97 -23.49 -4.11
CA ALA A 100 9.13 -24.58 -3.62
C ALA A 100 7.87 -24.05 -2.92
N GLU A 101 8.02 -23.06 -2.03
CA GLU A 101 6.91 -22.40 -1.33
C GLU A 101 5.94 -21.73 -2.31
N TYR A 102 6.46 -21.01 -3.31
CA TYR A 102 5.62 -20.36 -4.30
C TYR A 102 4.86 -21.36 -5.19
N ARG A 103 5.52 -22.45 -5.61
CA ARG A 103 4.83 -23.54 -6.35
C ARG A 103 3.71 -24.17 -5.54
N LYS A 104 3.94 -24.38 -4.23
CA LYS A 104 2.92 -24.88 -3.32
C LYS A 104 1.73 -23.90 -3.22
N HIS A 105 2.02 -22.62 -2.99
CA HIS A 105 1.02 -21.55 -2.92
C HIS A 105 0.16 -21.46 -4.18
N LEU A 106 0.78 -21.49 -5.36
CA LEU A 106 0.07 -21.49 -6.64
C LEU A 106 -0.82 -22.73 -6.80
N SER A 107 -0.35 -23.89 -6.36
CA SER A 107 -1.13 -25.14 -6.42
C SER A 107 -2.35 -25.07 -5.50
N GLU A 108 -2.23 -24.50 -4.30
CA GLU A 108 -3.35 -24.35 -3.37
C GLU A 108 -4.45 -23.40 -3.88
N ILE A 109 -4.09 -22.44 -4.74
CA ILE A 109 -5.01 -21.42 -5.24
C ILE A 109 -5.63 -21.78 -6.60
N PHE A 110 -4.88 -22.46 -7.47
CA PHE A 110 -5.25 -22.65 -8.89
C PHE A 110 -5.40 -24.10 -9.34
N ALA A 111 -5.16 -25.10 -8.47
CA ALA A 111 -5.35 -26.52 -8.81
C ALA A 111 -6.82 -26.93 -8.90
#